data_AF-A0A370K4J1-F1
#
_entry.id   AF-A0A370K4J1-F1
#
_cell.length_a   1.000
_cell.length_b   1.000
_cell.length_c   1.000
_cell.angle_alpha   90.00
_cell.angle_beta   90.00
_cell.angle_gamma   90.00
#
_symmetry.space_group_name_H-M   'P 1'
#
loop_
_entity.id
_entity.type
_entity.pdbx_description
1 polymer ?
#
loop_
_entity_poly.entity_id
_entity_poly.type
_entity_poly.pdbx_seq_one_letter_code
_entity_poly.pdbx_strand_id
1 'polypeptide(L)'
;MASNRHISIVNSERFEFAISQALKVMLAARAPFKVIDVIKAARYEDGSTVGETTLYAKNSDGAFVHGKLLSKIKAASLSSRSKRIPRGARRKTPVSGAARELSGDGPLQRQLVEQEVELLGLRAALDQLGLVVLRRQMDLYTILTAMNLLTRGSVLDIQRWLRELEAELPSTVDIGELRSTAAALDVQCRGVIRKV
;
A
#
# COMPACT_ATOMS: atom_id res chain seq x y z
N MET A 1 -24.66 -4.41 -4.39
CA MET A 1 -25.12 -3.72 -3.17
C MET A 1 -24.03 -2.76 -2.72
N ALA A 2 -24.18 -1.47 -2.99
CA ALA A 2 -23.18 -0.47 -2.64
C ALA A 2 -23.30 -0.12 -1.15
N SER A 3 -22.24 -0.38 -0.39
CA SER A 3 -22.11 -0.03 1.02
C SER A 3 -22.13 1.50 1.17
N ASN A 4 -23.28 2.06 1.54
CA ASN A 4 -23.40 3.41 2.08
C ASN A 4 -22.56 3.49 3.36
N ARG A 5 -21.29 3.89 3.23
CA ARG A 5 -20.50 4.34 4.37
C ARG A 5 -21.11 5.66 4.82
N HIS A 6 -22.00 5.60 5.80
CA HIS A 6 -22.38 6.75 6.61
C HIS A 6 -21.10 7.32 7.22
N ILE A 7 -20.49 8.29 6.55
CA ILE A 7 -19.47 9.16 7.15
C ILE A 7 -20.25 9.93 8.21
N SER A 8 -20.13 9.47 9.44
CA SER A 8 -20.78 10.03 10.62
C SER A 8 -20.51 11.54 10.65
N ILE A 9 -21.59 12.31 10.62
CA ILE A 9 -21.60 13.78 10.70
C ILE A 9 -20.82 14.28 11.94
N VAL A 10 -20.70 13.43 12.96
CA VAL A 10 -19.94 13.66 14.20
C VAL A 10 -18.41 13.63 14.02
N ASN A 11 -17.88 13.07 12.92
CA ASN A 11 -16.43 13.05 12.64
C ASN A 11 -15.96 14.27 11.82
N SER A 12 -16.88 15.08 11.31
CA SER A 12 -16.59 16.26 10.48
C SER A 12 -15.93 17.37 11.29
N GLU A 13 -16.46 17.71 12.46
CA GLU A 13 -15.99 18.88 13.23
C GLU A 13 -14.59 18.68 13.83
N ARG A 14 -14.32 17.49 14.38
CA ARG A 14 -12.99 17.12 14.90
C ARG A 14 -11.92 17.13 13.80
N PHE A 15 -12.29 16.65 12.62
CA PHE A 15 -11.43 16.69 11.44
C PHE A 15 -11.16 18.13 10.98
N GLU A 16 -12.20 18.96 10.86
CA GLU A 16 -12.07 20.36 10.44
C GLU A 16 -11.23 21.17 11.42
N PHE A 17 -11.35 20.90 12.72
CA PHE A 17 -10.55 21.52 13.75
C PHE A 17 -9.06 21.13 13.64
N ALA A 18 -8.75 19.84 13.54
CA ALA A 18 -7.38 19.34 13.40
C ALA A 18 -6.66 19.93 12.19
N ILE A 19 -7.36 19.97 11.04
CA ILE A 19 -6.82 20.53 9.79
C ILE A 19 -6.67 22.05 9.89
N SER A 20 -7.60 22.75 10.53
CA SER A 20 -7.52 24.20 10.72
C SER A 20 -6.36 24.59 11.63
N GLN A 21 -6.08 23.81 12.68
CA GLN A 21 -4.91 24.00 13.53
C GLN A 21 -3.60 23.80 12.75
N ALA A 22 -3.49 22.69 12.01
CA ALA A 22 -2.32 22.41 11.18
C ALA A 22 -2.07 23.53 10.15
N LEU A 23 -3.13 24.04 9.51
CA LEU A 23 -3.04 25.15 8.58
C LEU A 23 -2.53 26.44 9.25
N LYS A 24 -2.99 26.76 10.47
CA LYS A 24 -2.50 27.92 11.24
C LYS A 24 -1.00 27.81 11.54
N VAL A 25 -0.55 26.63 11.95
CA VAL A 25 0.88 26.36 12.23
C VAL A 25 1.71 26.55 10.96
N MET A 26 1.25 26.03 9.81
CA MET A 26 1.96 26.20 8.54
C MET A 26 2.00 27.64 8.05
N LEU A 27 0.92 28.40 8.24
CA LEU A 27 0.89 29.82 7.94
C LEU A 27 1.83 30.62 8.85
N ALA A 28 1.91 30.26 10.13
CA ALA A 28 2.82 30.89 11.11
C ALA A 28 4.30 30.60 10.79
N ALA A 29 4.61 29.39 10.31
CA ALA A 29 5.96 28.99 9.92
C ALA A 29 6.52 29.79 8.71
N ARG A 30 5.66 30.51 7.97
CA ARG A 30 6.01 31.31 6.77
C ARG A 30 6.81 30.54 5.70
N ALA A 31 6.78 29.22 5.75
CA ALA A 31 7.40 28.34 4.77
C ALA A 31 6.40 28.01 3.65
N PRO A 32 6.86 27.76 2.41
CA PRO A 32 5.99 27.25 1.36
C PRO A 32 5.57 25.81 1.69
N PHE A 33 4.27 25.53 1.62
CA PHE A 33 3.72 24.19 1.86
C PHE A 33 2.74 23.78 0.77
N LYS A 34 2.58 22.47 0.56
CA LYS A 34 1.55 21.85 -0.29
C LYS A 34 0.35 21.42 0.56
N VAL A 35 -0.77 21.14 -0.10
CA VAL A 35 -2.00 20.68 0.56
C VAL A 35 -1.75 19.40 1.39
N ILE A 36 -0.93 18.48 0.86
CA ILE A 36 -0.56 17.23 1.53
C ILE A 36 0.17 17.47 2.85
N ASP A 37 0.98 18.53 2.92
CA ASP A 37 1.78 18.80 4.12
C ASP A 37 0.85 19.17 5.29
N VAL A 38 -0.22 19.93 5.02
CA VAL A 38 -1.25 20.28 6.02
C VAL A 38 -1.95 19.04 6.55
N ILE A 39 -2.26 18.07 5.69
CA ILE A 39 -2.92 16.82 6.08
C ILE A 39 -1.98 15.98 6.94
N LYS A 40 -0.71 15.85 6.54
CA LYS A 40 0.31 15.08 7.28
C LYS A 40 0.60 15.66 8.66
N ALA A 41 0.53 16.99 8.80
CA ALA A 41 0.73 17.69 10.06
C ALA A 41 -0.52 17.72 10.96
N ALA A 42 -1.71 17.40 10.42
CA ALA A 42 -2.92 17.39 11.20
C ALA A 42 -2.97 16.20 12.17
N ARG A 43 -3.30 16.52 13.42
CA ARG A 43 -3.44 15.59 14.53
C ARG A 43 -4.75 15.88 15.25
N TYR A 44 -5.45 14.84 15.68
CA TYR A 44 -6.58 14.97 16.58
C TYR A 44 -6.08 15.28 18.01
N GLU A 45 -6.98 15.64 18.91
CA GLU A 45 -6.65 16.00 20.30
C GLU A 45 -5.98 14.87 21.08
N ASP A 46 -6.23 13.61 20.69
CA ASP A 46 -5.61 12.41 21.23
C ASP A 46 -4.20 12.13 20.65
N GLY A 47 -3.71 13.00 19.75
CA GLY A 47 -2.43 12.84 19.07
C GLY A 47 -2.46 11.87 17.88
N SER A 48 -3.60 11.28 17.56
CA SER A 48 -3.73 10.39 16.39
C SER A 48 -3.69 11.18 15.08
N THR A 49 -3.25 10.52 13.99
CA THR A 49 -3.09 11.16 12.69
C THR A 49 -4.41 11.25 11.93
N VAL A 50 -4.59 12.36 11.21
CA VAL A 50 -5.74 12.50 10.34
C VAL A 50 -5.55 11.66 9.07
N GLY A 51 -6.57 10.89 8.69
CA GLY A 51 -6.53 10.04 7.49
C GLY A 51 -6.40 10.85 6.19
N GLU A 52 -5.49 10.44 5.32
CA GLU A 52 -5.14 11.17 4.09
C GLU A 52 -6.30 11.30 3.09
N THR A 53 -7.22 10.33 3.08
CA THR A 53 -8.34 10.25 2.15
C THR A 53 -9.57 11.06 2.59
N THR A 54 -9.64 11.47 3.86
CA THR A 54 -10.82 12.13 4.44
C THR A 54 -11.06 13.52 3.84
N LEU A 55 -10.02 14.28 3.50
CA LEU A 55 -10.16 15.60 2.87
C LEU A 55 -10.78 15.51 1.46
N TYR A 56 -10.60 14.38 0.79
CA TYR A 56 -11.06 14.12 -0.57
C TYR A 56 -12.35 13.30 -0.63
N ALA A 57 -12.98 13.03 0.53
CA ALA A 57 -14.25 12.33 0.59
C ALA A 57 -15.33 13.09 -0.20
N LYS A 58 -16.13 12.35 -0.95
CA LYS A 58 -17.25 12.87 -1.76
C LYS A 58 -18.57 12.36 -1.21
N ASN A 59 -19.59 13.23 -1.24
CA ASN A 59 -20.98 12.84 -1.00
C ASN A 59 -21.55 12.09 -2.21
N SER A 60 -22.77 11.55 -2.06
CA SER A 60 -23.55 10.92 -3.14
C SER A 60 -23.65 11.77 -4.40
N ASP A 61 -23.62 13.10 -4.24
CA ASP A 61 -23.77 14.07 -5.32
C ASP A 61 -22.43 14.40 -6.01
N GLY A 62 -21.35 13.67 -5.69
CA GLY A 62 -20.01 13.88 -6.24
C GLY A 62 -19.26 15.11 -5.72
N ALA A 63 -19.91 15.95 -4.91
CA ALA A 63 -19.32 17.09 -4.24
C ALA A 63 -18.43 16.66 -3.06
N PHE A 64 -17.32 17.38 -2.84
CA PHE A 64 -16.44 17.14 -1.70
C PHE A 64 -17.12 17.51 -0.38
N VAL A 65 -17.10 16.60 0.59
CA VAL A 65 -17.70 16.80 1.93
C VAL A 65 -17.12 18.05 2.59
N HIS A 66 -15.79 18.22 2.53
CA HIS A 66 -15.06 19.38 3.06
C HIS A 66 -14.59 20.35 1.98
N GLY A 67 -15.36 20.55 0.91
CA GLY A 67 -14.96 21.38 -0.24
C GLY A 67 -14.54 22.82 0.13
N LYS A 68 -15.21 23.43 1.11
CA LYS A 68 -14.86 24.77 1.63
C LYS A 68 -13.48 24.80 2.29
N LEU A 69 -13.14 23.78 3.08
CA LEU A 69 -11.86 23.66 3.76
C LEU A 69 -10.73 23.40 2.75
N LEU A 70 -10.95 22.49 1.80
CA LEU A 70 -10.00 22.20 0.73
C LEU A 70 -9.67 23.47 -0.09
N SER A 71 -10.68 24.28 -0.37
CA SER A 71 -10.51 25.55 -1.10
C SER A 71 -9.66 26.55 -0.31
N LYS A 72 -9.89 26.68 1.00
CA LYS A 72 -9.07 27.51 1.90
C LYS A 72 -7.60 27.06 1.93
N ILE A 73 -7.33 25.75 2.04
CA ILE A 73 -5.97 25.20 2.06
C ILE A 73 -5.26 25.43 0.72
N LYS A 74 -5.96 25.22 -0.40
CA LYS A 74 -5.42 25.48 -1.74
C LYS A 74 -5.06 26.95 -1.93
N ALA A 75 -5.96 27.87 -1.55
CA ALA A 75 -5.69 29.30 -1.62
C ALA A 75 -4.50 29.71 -0.74
N ALA A 76 -4.44 29.20 0.50
CA ALA A 76 -3.32 29.43 1.41
C ALA A 76 -2.00 28.91 0.84
N SER A 77 -1.98 27.69 0.31
CA SER A 77 -0.80 27.06 -0.30
C SER A 77 -0.32 27.78 -1.57
N LEU A 78 -1.22 28.36 -2.35
CA LEU A 78 -0.85 29.22 -3.49
C LEU A 78 -0.26 30.54 -3.01
N SER A 79 -0.85 31.15 -1.98
CA SER A 79 -0.38 32.43 -1.41
C SER A 79 0.96 32.31 -0.69
N SER A 80 1.27 31.16 -0.08
CA SER A 80 2.57 30.90 0.55
C SER A 80 3.69 30.78 -0.48
N ARG A 81 3.36 30.37 -1.71
CA ARG A 81 4.32 30.24 -2.82
C ARG A 81 4.50 31.56 -3.59
N SER A 82 3.44 32.36 -3.72
CA SER A 82 3.49 33.62 -4.49
C SER A 82 4.30 34.74 -3.83
N LYS A 83 4.51 34.68 -2.51
CA LYS A 83 5.32 35.66 -1.75
C LYS A 83 6.82 35.67 -2.10
N ARG A 84 7.30 34.79 -2.99
CA ARG A 84 8.71 34.69 -3.42
C ARG A 84 9.01 35.14 -4.85
N ILE A 85 8.04 35.70 -5.58
CA ILE A 85 8.31 36.27 -6.91
C ILE A 85 8.53 37.78 -6.76
N PRO A 86 9.74 38.32 -7.06
CA PRO A 86 9.95 39.76 -7.10
C PRO A 86 9.01 40.37 -8.14
N ARG A 87 8.29 41.44 -7.76
CA ARG A 87 7.44 42.22 -8.65
C ARG A 87 8.25 42.75 -9.83
N GLY A 88 8.15 42.06 -10.97
CA GLY A 88 8.92 42.41 -12.16
C GLY A 88 8.46 41.69 -13.43
N ALA A 89 7.16 41.49 -13.62
CA ALA A 89 6.62 41.11 -14.94
C ALA A 89 5.12 41.46 -15.03
N ARG A 90 4.84 42.74 -15.25
CA ARG A 90 3.54 43.20 -15.73
C ARG A 90 3.38 42.68 -17.16
N ARG A 91 2.67 41.57 -17.38
CA ARG A 91 2.19 41.20 -18.72
C ARG A 91 0.66 41.23 -18.75
N LYS A 92 0.19 42.13 -19.60
CA LYS A 92 -1.19 42.31 -20.04
C LYS A 92 -1.77 40.94 -20.43
N THR A 93 -3.03 40.72 -20.10
CA THR A 93 -3.85 39.70 -20.74
C THR A 93 -3.76 39.83 -22.27
N PRO A 94 -3.61 38.71 -22.99
CA PRO A 94 -4.34 38.55 -24.23
C PRO A 94 -5.27 37.34 -24.10
N VAL A 95 -6.55 37.65 -24.24
CA VAL A 95 -7.53 36.74 -24.83
C VAL A 95 -6.94 36.24 -26.17
N SER A 96 -7.16 34.96 -26.48
CA SER A 96 -6.74 34.26 -27.71
C SER A 96 -5.27 33.79 -27.76
N GLY A 97 -4.99 32.67 -27.10
CA GLY A 97 -3.68 31.98 -27.19
C GLY A 97 -3.61 30.61 -26.50
N ALA A 98 -4.53 30.32 -25.57
CA ALA A 98 -4.51 29.08 -24.77
C ALA A 98 -4.73 27.78 -25.57
N ALA A 99 -5.15 27.85 -26.85
CA ALA A 99 -5.24 26.67 -27.72
C ALA A 99 -3.94 26.39 -28.51
N ARG A 100 -2.94 27.28 -28.49
CA ARG A 100 -1.73 27.15 -29.33
C ARG A 100 -0.42 27.02 -28.55
N GLU A 101 -0.45 27.17 -27.22
CA GLU A 101 0.71 26.92 -26.35
C GLU A 101 0.77 25.48 -25.80
N LEU A 102 -0.30 24.69 -25.94
CA LEU A 102 -0.25 23.23 -25.68
C LEU A 102 0.46 22.44 -26.80
N SER A 103 0.82 23.08 -27.91
CA SER A 103 1.64 22.50 -28.98
C SER A 103 3.14 22.76 -28.83
N GLY A 104 3.58 23.34 -27.71
CA GLY A 104 4.97 23.75 -27.47
C GLY A 104 5.84 22.82 -26.60
N ASP A 105 5.27 21.86 -25.87
CA ASP A 105 6.01 20.97 -24.95
C ASP A 105 6.31 19.58 -25.55
N GLY A 106 6.59 19.53 -26.85
CA GLY A 106 6.85 18.30 -27.61
C GLY A 106 7.82 17.31 -26.96
N PRO A 107 8.96 17.72 -26.35
CA PRO A 107 9.91 16.78 -25.75
C PRO A 107 9.41 16.20 -24.42
N LEU A 108 8.84 17.03 -23.55
CA LEU A 108 8.39 16.62 -22.21
C LEU A 108 7.08 15.82 -22.28
N GLN A 109 6.17 16.18 -23.19
CA GLN A 109 4.98 15.37 -23.46
C GLN A 109 5.35 14.01 -24.06
N ARG A 110 6.31 13.95 -25.00
CA ARG A 110 6.80 12.66 -25.51
C ARG A 110 7.44 11.83 -24.41
N GLN A 111 8.26 12.44 -23.57
CA GLN A 111 8.90 11.76 -22.46
C GLN A 111 7.87 11.24 -21.42
N LEU A 112 6.81 12.01 -21.14
CA LEU A 112 5.71 11.55 -20.30
C LEU A 112 4.95 10.38 -20.92
N VAL A 113 4.67 10.44 -22.22
CA VAL A 113 4.00 9.35 -22.96
C VAL A 113 4.88 8.09 -22.97
N GLU A 114 6.18 8.24 -23.20
CA GLU A 114 7.15 7.13 -23.14
C GLU A 114 7.20 6.50 -21.75
N GLN A 115 7.23 7.32 -20.69
CA GLN A 115 7.20 6.84 -19.30
C GLN A 115 5.86 6.16 -18.95
N GLU A 116 4.73 6.65 -19.46
CA GLU A 116 3.44 6.00 -19.26
C GLU A 116 3.38 4.63 -19.94
N VAL A 117 3.93 4.51 -21.16
CA VAL A 117 4.03 3.23 -21.87
C VAL A 117 4.95 2.25 -21.11
N GLU A 118 6.08 2.74 -20.60
CA GLU A 118 7.01 1.93 -19.80
C GLU A 118 6.34 1.45 -18.49
N LEU A 119 5.62 2.32 -17.80
CA LEU A 119 4.86 1.97 -16.59
C LEU A 119 3.77 0.94 -16.87
N LEU A 120 3.07 1.05 -18.00
CA LEU A 120 2.07 0.05 -18.41
C LEU A 120 2.74 -1.30 -18.71
N GLY A 121 3.92 -1.30 -19.34
CA GLY A 121 4.72 -2.51 -19.58
C GLY A 121 5.15 -3.19 -18.28
N LEU A 122 5.68 -2.41 -17.32
CA LEU A 122 6.08 -2.91 -16.00
C LEU A 122 4.88 -3.44 -15.20
N ARG A 123 3.72 -2.79 -15.30
CA ARG A 123 2.47 -3.26 -14.69
C ARG A 123 2.06 -4.63 -15.24
N ALA A 124 2.05 -4.77 -16.56
CA ALA A 124 1.71 -6.04 -17.22
C ALA A 124 2.71 -7.16 -16.86
N ALA A 125 4.01 -6.85 -16.78
CA ALA A 125 5.02 -7.80 -16.35
C ALA A 125 4.82 -8.25 -14.89
N LEU A 126 4.49 -7.31 -13.99
CA LEU A 126 4.16 -7.62 -12.58
C LEU A 126 2.92 -8.52 -12.47
N ASP A 127 1.88 -8.23 -13.25
CA ASP A 127 0.65 -9.03 -13.26
C ASP A 127 0.93 -10.46 -13.76
N GLN A 128 1.75 -10.61 -14.80
CA GLN A 128 2.22 -11.93 -15.28
C GLN A 128 3.02 -12.67 -14.21
N LEU A 129 3.91 -11.99 -13.50
CA LEU A 129 4.70 -12.57 -12.42
C LEU A 129 3.82 -13.02 -11.25
N GLY A 130 2.79 -12.23 -10.91
CA GLY A 130 1.77 -12.59 -9.92
C GLY A 130 1.02 -13.87 -10.27
N LEU A 131 0.63 -14.04 -11.54
CA LEU A 131 -0.01 -15.27 -12.03
C LEU A 131 0.92 -16.50 -11.94
N VAL A 132 2.21 -16.33 -12.26
CA VAL A 132 3.20 -17.41 -12.16
C VAL A 132 3.42 -17.83 -10.71
N VAL A 133 3.49 -16.86 -9.78
CA VAL A 133 3.63 -17.13 -8.35
C VAL A 133 2.41 -17.86 -7.80
N LEU A 134 1.19 -17.39 -8.12
CA LEU A 134 -0.06 -18.05 -7.73
C LEU A 134 -0.12 -19.49 -8.24
N ARG A 135 0.25 -19.71 -9.51
CA ARG A 135 0.28 -21.05 -10.10
C ARG A 135 1.26 -21.97 -9.38
N ARG A 136 2.48 -21.49 -9.09
CA ARG A 136 3.46 -22.27 -8.32
C ARG A 136 2.99 -22.60 -6.90
N GLN A 137 2.31 -21.67 -6.23
CA GLN A 137 1.73 -21.93 -4.90
C GLN A 137 0.66 -23.02 -4.96
N MET A 138 -0.20 -22.97 -5.98
CA MET A 138 -1.21 -24.00 -6.24
C MET A 138 -0.57 -25.37 -6.52
N ASP A 139 0.47 -25.40 -7.36
CA ASP A 139 1.20 -26.62 -7.69
C ASP A 139 1.88 -27.21 -6.43
N LEU A 140 2.50 -26.37 -5.60
CA LEU A 140 3.07 -26.81 -4.32
C LEU A 140 2.00 -27.36 -3.38
N TYR A 141 0.86 -26.68 -3.25
CA TYR A 141 -0.23 -27.13 -2.38
C TYR A 141 -0.81 -28.48 -2.84
N THR A 142 -1.00 -28.66 -4.15
CA THR A 142 -1.50 -29.91 -4.73
C THR A 142 -0.49 -31.04 -4.57
N ILE A 143 0.80 -30.80 -4.81
CA ILE A 143 1.88 -31.77 -4.55
C ILE A 143 1.91 -32.16 -3.07
N LEU A 144 1.83 -31.18 -2.16
CA LEU A 144 1.92 -31.43 -0.72
C LEU A 144 0.70 -32.20 -0.22
N THR A 145 -0.49 -31.91 -0.75
CA THR A 145 -1.72 -32.66 -0.49
C THR A 145 -1.63 -34.07 -1.04
N ALA A 146 -1.15 -34.25 -2.27
CA ALA A 146 -0.95 -35.55 -2.88
C ALA A 146 0.09 -36.38 -2.12
N MET A 147 1.20 -35.79 -1.70
CA MET A 147 2.18 -36.44 -0.83
C MET A 147 1.56 -36.85 0.50
N ASN A 148 0.79 -35.97 1.15
CA ASN A 148 0.13 -36.28 2.42
C ASN A 148 -0.88 -37.44 2.28
N LEU A 149 -1.62 -37.49 1.17
CA LEU A 149 -2.57 -38.58 0.85
C LEU A 149 -1.85 -39.90 0.51
N LEU A 150 -0.85 -39.85 -0.37
CA LEU A 150 -0.07 -41.02 -0.79
C LEU A 150 0.69 -41.65 0.39
N THR A 151 1.12 -40.80 1.33
CA THR A 151 1.84 -41.23 2.53
C THR A 151 0.89 -41.53 3.68
N ARG A 152 -0.43 -41.29 3.54
CA ARG A 152 -1.41 -41.42 4.63
C ARG A 152 -0.99 -40.66 5.91
N GLY A 153 -0.33 -39.51 5.73
CA GLY A 153 0.28 -38.75 6.82
C GLY A 153 1.69 -39.20 7.24
N SER A 154 2.26 -40.27 6.67
CA SER A 154 3.54 -40.85 7.11
C SER A 154 4.76 -39.94 6.95
N VAL A 155 4.70 -38.92 6.08
CA VAL A 155 5.76 -37.91 5.96
C VAL A 155 5.80 -36.97 7.17
N LEU A 156 4.67 -36.76 7.86
CA LEU A 156 4.60 -36.00 9.11
C LEU A 156 4.65 -36.91 10.35
N ASP A 157 4.33 -38.20 10.17
CA ASP A 157 4.31 -39.24 11.20
C ASP A 157 5.60 -40.08 11.25
N ILE A 158 6.72 -39.60 10.68
CA ILE A 158 8.01 -40.32 10.69
C ILE A 158 8.41 -40.70 12.12
N GLN A 159 8.11 -39.84 13.10
CA GLN A 159 8.36 -40.14 14.52
C GLN A 159 7.46 -41.25 15.08
N ARG A 160 6.26 -41.47 14.53
CA ARG A 160 5.38 -42.56 14.94
C ARG A 160 5.94 -43.90 14.46
N TRP A 161 6.32 -43.97 13.19
CA TRP A 161 6.98 -45.15 12.61
C TRP A 161 8.29 -45.47 13.33
N LEU A 162 9.08 -44.46 13.69
CA LEU A 162 10.33 -44.67 14.42
C LEU A 162 10.11 -45.23 15.84
N ARG A 163 9.01 -44.83 16.50
CA ARG A 163 8.59 -45.39 17.81
C ARG A 163 8.06 -46.82 17.70
N GLU A 164 7.34 -47.13 16.63
CA GLU A 164 6.87 -48.50 16.36
C GLU A 164 8.07 -49.43 16.09
N LEU A 165 9.06 -48.98 15.32
CA LEU A 165 10.31 -49.69 15.06
C LEU A 165 11.19 -49.84 16.33
N GLU A 166 11.24 -48.80 17.17
CA GLU A 166 11.87 -48.83 18.50
C GLU A 166 11.29 -49.91 19.42
N ALA A 167 9.97 -50.15 19.34
CA ALA A 167 9.30 -51.14 20.17
C ALA A 167 9.53 -52.59 19.69
N GLU A 168 9.86 -52.78 18.42
CA GLU A 168 10.12 -54.10 17.83
C GLU A 168 11.60 -54.49 17.85
N LEU A 169 12.52 -53.52 17.96
CA LEU A 169 13.95 -53.75 17.96
C LEU A 169 14.49 -54.20 19.33
N PRO A 170 15.46 -55.14 19.37
CA PRO A 170 16.17 -55.45 20.60
C PRO A 170 16.96 -54.23 21.09
N SER A 171 17.04 -54.05 22.42
CA SER A 171 17.70 -52.91 23.08
C SER A 171 19.21 -52.76 22.82
N THR A 172 19.80 -53.65 22.02
CA THR A 172 21.20 -53.63 21.60
C THR A 172 21.43 -52.85 20.31
N VAL A 173 20.38 -52.46 19.59
CA VAL A 173 20.49 -51.73 18.32
C VAL A 173 20.44 -50.23 18.62
N ASP A 174 21.56 -49.54 18.40
CA ASP A 174 21.62 -48.08 18.50
C ASP A 174 20.98 -47.45 17.26
N ILE A 175 19.98 -46.62 17.50
CA ILE A 175 19.17 -45.91 16.52
C ILE A 175 19.28 -44.39 16.69
N GLY A 176 20.23 -43.91 17.49
CA GLY A 176 20.42 -42.48 17.79
C GLY A 176 20.60 -41.63 16.53
N GLU A 177 21.36 -42.11 15.55
CA GLU A 177 21.55 -41.43 14.26
C GLU A 177 20.25 -41.34 13.46
N LEU A 178 19.46 -42.41 13.40
CA LEU A 178 18.15 -42.48 12.77
C LEU A 178 17.15 -41.52 13.44
N ARG A 179 17.21 -41.41 14.76
CA ARG A 179 16.37 -40.48 15.54
C ARG A 179 16.70 -39.02 15.24
N SER A 180 17.99 -38.70 15.14
CA SER A 180 18.47 -37.36 14.83
C SER A 180 18.11 -36.92 13.40
N THR A 181 18.23 -37.83 12.43
CA THR A 181 17.90 -37.57 11.02
C THR A 181 16.39 -37.43 10.82
N ALA A 182 15.58 -38.27 11.47
CA ALA A 182 14.13 -38.14 11.45
C ALA A 182 13.64 -36.82 12.08
N ALA A 183 14.24 -36.39 13.19
CA ALA A 183 13.91 -35.11 13.81
C ALA A 183 14.29 -33.91 12.91
N ALA A 184 15.45 -33.96 12.27
CA ALA A 184 15.87 -32.92 11.32
C ALA A 184 14.91 -32.83 10.12
N LEU A 185 14.44 -33.98 9.61
CA LEU A 185 13.52 -34.04 8.49
C LEU A 185 12.12 -33.51 8.86
N ASP A 186 11.59 -33.82 10.05
CA ASP A 186 10.31 -33.27 10.54
C ASP A 186 10.38 -31.73 10.65
N VAL A 187 11.49 -31.18 11.15
CA VAL A 187 11.71 -29.73 11.23
C VAL A 187 11.75 -29.09 9.84
N GLN A 188 12.43 -29.72 8.87
CA GLN A 188 12.49 -29.23 7.50
C GLN A 188 11.10 -29.26 6.84
N CYS A 189 10.35 -30.35 6.97
CA CYS A 189 8.99 -30.47 6.44
C CYS A 189 8.05 -29.42 7.03
N ARG A 190 8.09 -29.18 8.35
CA ARG A 190 7.31 -28.12 9.01
C ARG A 190 7.75 -26.71 8.62
N GLY A 191 9.05 -26.51 8.39
CA GLY A 191 9.62 -25.24 7.94
C GLY A 191 9.14 -24.84 6.55
N VAL A 192 8.96 -25.81 5.65
CA VAL A 192 8.36 -25.59 4.33
C VAL A 192 6.88 -25.21 4.46
N ILE A 193 6.12 -25.87 5.35
CA ILE A 193 4.70 -25.56 5.59
C ILE A 193 4.49 -24.14 6.15
N ARG A 194 5.38 -23.63 7.02
CA ARG A 194 5.26 -22.28 7.62
C ARG A 194 5.69 -21.13 6.70
N LYS A 195 6.43 -21.42 5.62
CA LYS A 195 6.94 -20.41 4.68
C LYS A 195 6.06 -20.25 3.44
N VAL A 196 5.06 -21.12 3.29
CA VAL A 196 3.96 -21.01 2.32
C VAL A 196 2.83 -20.24 2.96
#